data_AF-A0A8J2J4Z7-F1
#
_entry.id   AF-A0A8J2J4Z7-F1
#
_cell.length_a   1.000
_cell.length_b   1.000
_cell.length_c   1.000
_cell.angle_alpha   90.00
_cell.angle_beta   90.00
_cell.angle_gamma   90.00
#
_symmetry.space_group_name_H-M   'P 1'
#
loop_
_entity.id
_entity.type
_entity.pdbx_description
1 polymer ?
#
loop_
_entity_poly.entity_id
_entity_poly.type
_entity_poly.pdbx_seq_one_letter_code
_entity_poly.pdbx_strand_id
1 'polypeptide(L)'
;MKREHWRIWLCPFGCNAEYVIPEDFHKHIEVSHKHDISSDKIHALVELSSVPNVAKAKGQCPLCFDFQIISDKQYEKHIGRHLEQLALFTLPNIGEDEKGDEEGKQSDSGDENNDSNDEDHDGDDTGMTIEDAVASPDYYAEKTIAAEKQKETEAQIRREAEEAFHRRMEDMRLAQESAREEVLRARFEAERANREERAQEHDQVLTEAEEKARLDLEAQMKAAQERRKAGYEALNELDDATRRELEANLKAAKDQRKAAAEARAEAERKAREDYHYERKFREDYDRRVREEYERRLRGEYDTKAK
;
A
#
# COMPACT_ATOMS: atom_id res chain seq x y z
N MET A 1 -17.22 4.97 20.20
CA MET A 1 -16.50 6.00 19.42
C MET A 1 -17.41 6.46 18.29
N LYS A 2 -17.67 7.77 18.15
CA LYS A 2 -18.54 8.26 17.06
C LYS A 2 -17.80 8.04 15.72
N ARG A 3 -18.50 7.51 14.72
CA ARG A 3 -17.99 7.12 13.38
C ARG A 3 -17.63 8.34 12.51
N GLU A 4 -17.01 9.36 13.10
CA GLU A 4 -16.74 10.64 12.45
C GLU A 4 -15.69 10.52 11.35
N HIS A 5 -14.77 9.56 11.49
CA HIS A 5 -13.76 9.23 10.50
C HIS A 5 -14.30 8.54 9.23
N TRP A 6 -15.57 8.11 9.24
CA TRP A 6 -16.20 7.44 8.09
C TRP A 6 -17.21 8.32 7.36
N ARG A 7 -17.16 9.64 7.52
CA ARG A 7 -18.09 10.51 6.82
C ARG A 7 -17.77 10.59 5.32
N ILE A 8 -18.81 10.63 4.50
CA ILE A 8 -18.79 11.11 3.12
C ILE A 8 -19.87 12.19 2.99
N TRP A 9 -19.69 13.07 2.02
CA TRP A 9 -20.63 14.14 1.73
C TRP A 9 -21.28 13.87 0.38
N LEU A 10 -22.61 13.85 0.38
CA LEU A 10 -23.41 13.66 -0.83
C LEU A 10 -24.08 14.98 -1.19
N CYS A 11 -24.07 15.31 -2.48
CA CYS A 11 -24.77 16.50 -2.96
C CYS A 11 -26.30 16.35 -2.83
N PRO A 12 -26.98 17.21 -2.04
CA PRO A 12 -28.43 17.13 -1.85
C PRO A 12 -29.22 17.65 -3.08
N PHE A 13 -28.55 18.30 -4.03
CA PHE A 13 -29.14 18.90 -5.22
C PHE A 13 -29.21 17.95 -6.42
N GLY A 14 -28.93 16.66 -6.24
CA GLY A 14 -29.15 15.62 -7.26
C GLY A 14 -27.97 15.38 -8.21
N CYS A 15 -26.77 15.88 -7.90
CA CYS A 15 -25.59 15.69 -8.75
C CYS A 15 -24.96 14.29 -8.66
N ASN A 16 -25.43 13.40 -7.75
CA ASN A 16 -24.87 12.07 -7.47
C ASN A 16 -23.34 12.06 -7.22
N ALA A 17 -22.75 13.21 -6.88
CA ALA A 17 -21.33 13.32 -6.58
C ALA A 17 -21.09 13.03 -5.10
N GLU A 18 -20.11 12.18 -4.82
CA GLU A 18 -19.67 11.82 -3.48
C GLU A 18 -18.30 12.43 -3.18
N TYR A 19 -18.15 12.98 -1.99
CA TYR A 19 -16.91 13.62 -1.56
C TYR A 19 -16.44 13.00 -0.24
N VAL A 20 -15.13 12.74 -0.17
CA VAL A 20 -14.47 12.21 1.04
C VAL A 20 -13.90 13.34 1.89
N ILE A 21 -13.71 14.53 1.30
CA ILE A 21 -13.08 15.70 1.88
C ILE A 21 -14.14 16.82 1.94
N PRO A 22 -14.42 17.41 3.11
CA PRO A 22 -15.45 18.44 3.27
C PRO A 22 -15.14 19.71 2.46
N GLU A 23 -13.86 20.05 2.28
CA GLU A 23 -13.44 21.20 1.47
C GLU A 23 -13.79 21.03 -0.02
N ASP A 24 -13.72 19.80 -0.54
CA ASP A 24 -14.07 19.52 -1.93
C ASP A 24 -15.58 19.57 -2.13
N PHE A 25 -16.35 19.09 -1.15
CA PHE A 25 -17.79 19.27 -1.12
C PHE A 25 -18.16 20.76 -1.07
N HIS A 26 -17.51 21.55 -0.21
CA HIS A 26 -17.73 22.99 -0.09
C HIS A 26 -17.51 23.70 -1.44
N LYS A 27 -16.37 23.42 -2.10
CA LYS A 27 -16.06 23.98 -3.43
C LYS A 27 -17.08 23.55 -4.47
N HIS A 28 -17.54 22.29 -4.44
CA HIS A 28 -18.57 21.82 -5.36
C HIS A 28 -19.86 22.61 -5.21
N ILE A 29 -20.34 22.82 -3.99
CA ILE A 29 -21.55 23.60 -3.70
C ILE A 29 -21.36 25.06 -4.15
N GLU A 30 -20.21 25.65 -3.85
CA GLU A 30 -19.90 27.05 -4.20
C GLU A 30 -19.84 27.29 -5.72
N VAL A 31 -19.32 26.32 -6.49
CA VAL A 31 -19.18 26.43 -7.95
C VAL A 31 -20.45 26.00 -8.69
N SER A 32 -21.04 24.88 -8.28
CA SER A 32 -22.12 24.22 -9.04
C SER A 32 -23.51 24.64 -8.58
N HIS A 33 -23.65 25.10 -7.32
CA HIS A 33 -24.92 25.47 -6.69
C HIS A 33 -24.91 26.89 -6.12
N LYS A 34 -24.10 27.78 -6.71
CA LYS A 34 -23.98 29.19 -6.32
C LYS A 34 -25.33 29.94 -6.30
N HIS A 35 -26.26 29.53 -7.14
CA HIS A 35 -27.59 30.14 -7.25
C HIS A 35 -28.62 29.52 -6.30
N ASP A 36 -28.36 28.32 -5.78
CA ASP A 36 -29.31 27.56 -4.96
C ASP A 36 -29.10 27.78 -3.46
N ILE A 37 -27.89 28.20 -3.04
CA ILE A 37 -27.57 28.42 -1.63
C ILE A 37 -26.67 29.65 -1.41
N SER A 38 -26.96 30.39 -0.34
CA SER A 38 -26.14 31.52 0.13
C SER A 38 -24.88 30.99 0.84
N SER A 39 -23.74 31.64 0.60
CA SER A 39 -22.41 31.28 1.14
C SER A 39 -22.43 31.03 2.66
N ASP A 40 -23.18 31.83 3.41
CA ASP A 40 -23.25 31.75 4.87
C ASP A 40 -23.91 30.46 5.38
N LYS A 41 -24.66 29.76 4.52
CA LYS A 41 -25.36 28.51 4.82
C LYS A 41 -24.60 27.25 4.37
N ILE A 42 -23.52 27.40 3.61
CA ILE A 42 -22.77 26.26 3.06
C ILE A 42 -22.11 25.46 4.21
N HIS A 43 -21.57 26.13 5.22
CA HIS A 43 -20.97 25.46 6.38
C HIS A 43 -21.97 24.58 7.15
N ALA A 44 -23.18 25.09 7.42
CA ALA A 44 -24.23 24.31 8.06
C ALA A 44 -24.67 23.12 7.18
N LEU A 45 -24.68 23.32 5.86
CA LEU A 45 -25.01 22.25 4.91
C LEU A 45 -23.94 21.15 4.89
N VAL A 46 -22.66 21.50 4.98
CA VAL A 46 -21.55 20.52 5.05
C VAL A 46 -21.72 19.61 6.27
N GLU A 47 -22.10 20.14 7.42
CA GLU A 47 -22.33 19.32 8.61
C GLU A 47 -23.53 18.37 8.45
N LEU A 48 -24.64 18.87 7.89
CA LEU A 48 -25.90 18.15 7.74
C LEU A 48 -25.90 17.13 6.59
N SER A 49 -25.08 17.33 5.56
CA SER A 49 -24.99 16.45 4.39
C SER A 49 -23.99 15.30 4.55
N SER A 50 -23.32 15.23 5.71
CA SER A 50 -22.42 14.13 6.02
C SER A 50 -23.19 12.85 6.37
N VAL A 51 -22.88 11.76 5.66
CA VAL A 51 -23.45 10.43 5.93
C VAL A 51 -22.33 9.44 6.29
N PRO A 52 -22.56 8.51 7.22
CA PRO A 52 -21.58 7.49 7.57
C PRO A 52 -21.43 6.47 6.43
N ASN A 53 -20.21 6.30 5.93
CA ASN A 53 -19.85 5.32 4.92
C ASN A 53 -19.14 4.12 5.56
N VAL A 54 -19.91 3.07 5.82
CA VAL A 54 -19.41 1.79 6.37
C VAL A 54 -18.47 1.03 5.43
N ALA A 55 -18.42 1.36 4.13
CA ALA A 55 -17.47 0.75 3.21
C ALA A 55 -16.02 1.14 3.53
N LYS A 56 -15.79 2.32 4.14
CA LYS A 56 -14.46 2.75 4.62
C LYS A 56 -13.91 1.89 5.76
N ALA A 57 -14.75 1.08 6.41
CA ALA A 57 -14.31 0.13 7.43
C ALA A 57 -13.67 -1.13 6.82
N LYS A 58 -13.77 -1.32 5.50
CA LYS A 58 -13.25 -2.49 4.79
C LYS A 58 -11.97 -2.10 4.05
N GLY A 59 -10.96 -2.96 4.11
CA GLY A 59 -9.64 -2.68 3.52
C GLY A 59 -8.51 -3.17 4.39
N GLN A 60 -7.28 -2.86 4.01
CA GLN A 60 -6.12 -3.14 4.85
C GLN A 60 -6.09 -2.20 6.06
N CYS A 61 -5.65 -2.72 7.21
CA CYS A 61 -5.44 -1.92 8.40
C CYS A 61 -4.40 -0.82 8.14
N PRO A 62 -4.68 0.47 8.41
CA PRO A 62 -3.74 1.56 8.18
C PRO A 62 -2.58 1.62 9.20
N LEU A 63 -2.61 0.80 10.25
CA LEU A 63 -1.59 0.78 11.31
C LEU A 63 -0.56 -0.34 11.10
N CYS A 64 -1.01 -1.53 10.71
CA CYS A 64 -0.10 -2.66 10.46
C CYS A 64 0.02 -3.09 9.00
N PHE A 65 -0.91 -2.70 8.12
CA PHE A 65 -1.00 -3.12 6.71
C PHE A 65 -1.11 -4.64 6.45
N ASP A 66 -0.90 -5.48 7.46
CA ASP A 66 -0.88 -6.94 7.35
C ASP A 66 -2.25 -7.59 7.49
N PHE A 67 -3.23 -6.86 8.03
CA PHE A 67 -4.55 -7.40 8.32
C PHE A 67 -5.63 -6.82 7.41
N GLN A 68 -6.31 -7.69 6.66
CA GLN A 68 -7.46 -7.33 5.84
C GLN A 68 -8.74 -7.32 6.67
N ILE A 69 -9.37 -6.15 6.74
CA ILE A 69 -10.59 -5.90 7.48
C ILE A 69 -11.80 -6.07 6.56
N ILE A 70 -12.73 -6.93 6.96
CA ILE A 70 -13.89 -7.35 6.15
C ILE A 70 -15.20 -6.79 6.73
N SER A 71 -15.24 -6.47 8.03
CA SER A 71 -16.42 -5.93 8.73
C SER A 71 -16.09 -4.78 9.68
N ASP A 72 -17.10 -3.98 10.02
CA ASP A 72 -16.97 -2.86 10.96
C ASP A 72 -16.59 -3.32 12.38
N LYS A 73 -17.19 -4.40 12.88
CA LYS A 73 -16.82 -5.00 14.18
C LYS A 73 -15.37 -5.48 14.21
N GLN A 74 -14.88 -6.00 13.09
CA GLN A 74 -13.50 -6.45 12.96
C GLN A 74 -12.54 -5.25 12.92
N TYR A 75 -12.92 -4.16 12.24
CA TYR A 75 -12.18 -2.90 12.27
C TYR A 75 -12.02 -2.39 13.70
N GLU A 76 -13.14 -2.28 14.43
CA GLU A 76 -13.17 -1.73 15.80
C GLU A 76 -12.28 -2.53 16.75
N LYS A 77 -12.34 -3.88 16.71
CA LYS A 77 -11.49 -4.73 17.54
C LYS A 77 -10.01 -4.63 17.17
N HIS A 78 -9.70 -4.67 15.88
CA HIS A 78 -8.32 -4.71 15.41
C HIS A 78 -7.60 -3.37 15.64
N ILE A 79 -8.24 -2.26 15.25
CA ILE A 79 -7.70 -0.91 15.52
C ILE A 79 -7.69 -0.62 17.01
N GLY A 80 -8.71 -1.06 17.76
CA GLY A 80 -8.74 -0.96 19.22
C GLY A 80 -7.49 -1.55 19.88
N ARG A 81 -7.08 -2.74 19.45
CA ARG A 81 -5.84 -3.39 19.95
C ARG A 81 -4.58 -2.59 19.64
N HIS A 82 -4.47 -2.01 18.45
CA HIS A 82 -3.32 -1.16 18.13
C HIS A 82 -3.29 0.12 18.96
N LEU A 83 -4.45 0.76 19.18
CA LEU A 83 -4.54 1.95 20.02
C LEU A 83 -4.20 1.64 21.48
N GLU A 84 -4.58 0.45 21.97
CA GLU A 84 -4.19 -0.04 23.30
C GLU A 84 -2.67 -0.23 23.41
N GLN A 85 -2.05 -0.89 22.43
CA GLN A 85 -0.59 -1.06 22.40
C GLN A 85 0.15 0.28 22.36
N LEU A 86 -0.35 1.25 21.59
CA LEU A 86 0.20 2.60 21.53
C LEU A 86 0.05 3.33 22.86
N ALA A 87 -1.11 3.19 23.53
CA ALA A 87 -1.33 3.77 24.84
C ALA A 87 -0.36 3.18 25.88
N LEU A 88 -0.20 1.85 25.91
CA LEU A 88 0.74 1.16 26.80
C LEU A 88 2.18 1.60 26.59
N PHE A 89 2.60 1.86 25.34
CA PHE A 89 3.94 2.37 25.04
C PHE A 89 4.20 3.78 25.62
N THR A 90 3.16 4.62 25.68
CA THR A 90 3.29 6.01 26.16
C THR A 90 3.21 6.16 27.68
N LEU A 91 2.76 5.12 28.39
CA LEU A 91 2.74 5.14 29.84
C LEU A 91 4.18 4.94 30.36
N PRO A 92 4.67 5.79 31.26
CA PRO A 92 5.95 5.56 31.93
C PRO A 92 5.92 4.17 32.58
N ASN A 93 6.98 3.39 32.37
CA ASN A 93 7.14 2.10 33.04
C ASN A 93 7.43 2.39 34.52
N ILE A 94 6.37 2.57 35.31
CA ILE A 94 6.44 2.70 36.76
C ILE A 94 6.89 1.31 37.22
N GLY A 95 8.19 1.17 37.48
CA GLY A 95 8.82 -0.11 37.73
C GLY A 95 8.07 -0.91 38.79
N GLU A 96 7.57 -2.07 38.39
CA GLU A 96 7.23 -3.14 39.32
C GLU A 96 8.55 -3.83 39.70
N ASP A 97 9.27 -3.18 40.60
CA ASP A 97 10.02 -3.92 41.61
C ASP A 97 8.97 -4.51 42.56
N GLU A 98 8.47 -5.72 42.30
CA GLU A 98 8.05 -6.67 43.34
C GLU A 98 7.63 -8.03 42.76
N LYS A 99 8.10 -9.08 43.42
CA LYS A 99 7.66 -10.46 43.23
C LYS A 99 6.14 -10.54 43.42
N GLY A 100 5.45 -11.17 42.50
CA GLY A 100 4.04 -11.53 42.68
C GLY A 100 3.60 -12.50 41.61
N ASP A 101 3.46 -13.76 42.02
CA ASP A 101 2.75 -14.80 41.27
C ASP A 101 1.35 -14.29 40.91
N GLU A 102 0.96 -14.33 39.63
CA GLU A 102 -0.46 -14.23 39.27
C GLU A 102 -0.89 -15.36 38.33
N GLU A 103 -1.80 -16.13 38.91
CA GLU A 103 -2.53 -17.26 38.42
C GLU A 103 -3.46 -16.86 37.26
N GLY A 104 -3.26 -17.47 36.09
CA GLY A 104 -4.25 -17.48 35.02
C GLY A 104 -5.41 -18.40 35.37
N LYS A 105 -6.41 -17.89 36.11
CA LYS A 105 -7.74 -18.50 36.24
C LYS A 105 -8.42 -18.59 34.87
N GLN A 106 -8.50 -19.80 34.32
CA GLN A 106 -9.51 -20.14 33.32
C GLN A 106 -10.54 -21.04 33.99
N SER A 107 -11.70 -20.45 34.25
CA SER A 107 -12.94 -21.15 34.59
C SER A 107 -13.43 -21.89 33.33
N ASP A 108 -13.43 -23.22 33.38
CA ASP A 108 -14.29 -24.02 32.52
C ASP A 108 -15.21 -24.89 33.38
N SER A 109 -16.49 -24.65 33.19
CA SER A 109 -17.63 -25.24 33.86
C SER A 109 -17.98 -26.57 33.18
N GLY A 110 -17.76 -27.67 33.88
CA GLY A 110 -18.22 -29.01 33.51
C GLY A 110 -18.89 -29.70 34.70
N ASP A 111 -20.17 -29.39 34.86
CA ASP A 111 -21.16 -30.12 35.66
C ASP A 111 -21.35 -31.53 35.09
N GLU A 112 -21.11 -32.59 35.88
CA GLU A 112 -21.95 -33.80 35.85
C GLU A 112 -22.02 -34.42 37.25
N ASN A 113 -23.24 -34.37 37.80
CA ASN A 113 -23.76 -35.17 38.90
C ASN A 113 -23.41 -36.67 38.78
N ASN A 114 -23.05 -37.31 39.91
CA ASN A 114 -23.64 -38.61 40.21
C ASN A 114 -23.81 -38.80 41.72
N ASP A 115 -25.06 -38.64 42.11
CA ASP A 115 -25.70 -38.99 43.36
C ASP A 115 -25.90 -40.51 43.41
N SER A 116 -25.46 -41.18 44.47
CA SER A 116 -25.96 -42.51 44.85
C SER A 116 -25.69 -42.76 46.33
N ASN A 117 -26.75 -42.55 47.09
CA ASN A 117 -27.05 -42.97 48.45
C ASN A 117 -26.61 -44.38 48.85
N ASP A 118 -26.39 -44.49 50.18
CA ASP A 118 -26.80 -45.54 51.13
C ASP A 118 -26.66 -47.02 50.76
N GLU A 119 -26.05 -47.79 51.67
CA GLU A 119 -26.85 -48.60 52.59
C GLU A 119 -25.96 -49.23 53.68
N ASP A 120 -26.18 -48.80 54.91
CA ASP A 120 -25.85 -49.53 56.12
C ASP A 120 -26.56 -50.89 56.09
N HIS A 121 -25.80 -51.98 56.21
CA HIS A 121 -26.35 -53.32 56.39
C HIS A 121 -25.96 -53.86 57.77
N ASP A 122 -26.77 -53.48 58.76
CA ASP A 122 -26.89 -54.17 60.04
C ASP A 122 -27.53 -55.54 59.81
N GLY A 123 -26.70 -56.59 59.90
CA GLY A 123 -27.10 -57.98 59.85
C GLY A 123 -27.12 -58.61 61.26
N ASP A 124 -28.28 -58.47 61.88
CA ASP A 124 -28.92 -59.28 62.94
C ASP A 124 -28.48 -60.77 62.95
N ASP A 125 -27.95 -61.26 64.07
CA ASP A 125 -28.61 -62.19 65.00
C ASP A 125 -29.04 -63.55 64.40
N THR A 126 -28.38 -64.63 64.84
CA THR A 126 -29.00 -65.70 65.64
C THR A 126 -28.19 -67.01 65.55
N GLY A 127 -27.84 -67.53 66.72
CA GLY A 127 -27.94 -68.97 67.00
C GLY A 127 -26.79 -69.88 66.58
N MET A 128 -25.81 -70.07 67.47
CA MET A 128 -25.23 -71.41 67.62
C MET A 128 -24.91 -71.72 69.09
N THR A 129 -25.84 -72.48 69.63
CA THR A 129 -25.86 -73.33 70.82
C THR A 129 -24.53 -73.65 71.49
N ILE A 130 -24.54 -73.42 72.81
CA ILE A 130 -23.63 -73.94 73.83
C ILE A 130 -23.77 -75.47 73.87
N GLU A 131 -22.70 -76.17 73.53
CA GLU A 131 -22.44 -77.51 74.07
C GLU A 131 -21.00 -77.53 74.59
N ASP A 132 -20.89 -77.32 75.90
CA ASP A 132 -19.71 -77.60 76.69
C ASP A 132 -19.38 -79.10 76.61
N ALA A 133 -18.26 -79.41 75.99
CA ALA A 133 -17.57 -80.67 76.17
C ALA A 133 -16.06 -80.42 76.33
N VAL A 134 -15.69 -80.11 77.57
CA VAL A 134 -14.39 -80.44 78.19
C VAL A 134 -13.15 -80.07 77.34
N ALA A 135 -12.79 -78.79 77.32
CA ALA A 135 -11.49 -78.34 76.80
C ALA A 135 -10.74 -77.53 77.86
N SER A 136 -9.49 -77.92 78.07
CA SER A 136 -8.54 -77.34 79.03
C SER A 136 -8.48 -75.80 78.91
N PRO A 137 -8.29 -75.04 80.00
CA PRO A 137 -8.09 -73.57 79.98
C PRO A 137 -7.01 -73.10 78.99
N ASP A 138 -6.09 -73.98 78.59
CA ASP A 138 -5.05 -73.72 77.59
C ASP A 138 -5.59 -73.50 76.15
N TYR A 139 -6.75 -74.09 75.79
CA TYR A 139 -7.26 -74.08 74.41
C TYR A 139 -7.86 -72.73 73.97
N TYR A 140 -8.56 -72.02 74.86
CA TYR A 140 -9.12 -70.70 74.55
C TYR A 140 -8.04 -69.62 74.52
N ALA A 141 -7.01 -69.74 75.36
CA ALA A 141 -5.84 -68.87 75.31
C ALA A 141 -5.03 -69.06 74.01
N GLU A 142 -4.89 -70.29 73.52
CA GLU A 142 -4.20 -70.56 72.26
C GLU A 142 -4.96 -70.01 71.04
N LYS A 143 -6.30 -70.08 71.05
CA LYS A 143 -7.16 -69.54 69.98
C LYS A 143 -7.18 -68.01 69.94
N THR A 144 -7.16 -67.33 71.09
CA THR A 144 -7.06 -65.86 71.12
C THR A 144 -5.69 -65.37 70.67
N ILE A 145 -4.60 -66.04 71.10
CA ILE A 145 -3.24 -65.76 70.64
C ILE A 145 -3.11 -65.97 69.11
N ALA A 146 -3.73 -67.03 68.56
CA ALA A 146 -3.75 -67.27 67.12
C ALA A 146 -4.53 -66.20 66.35
N ALA A 147 -5.69 -65.78 66.86
CA ALA A 147 -6.50 -64.72 66.24
C ALA A 147 -5.81 -63.34 66.31
N GLU A 148 -5.09 -63.07 67.38
CA GLU A 148 -4.33 -61.81 67.56
C GLU A 148 -3.14 -61.75 66.59
N LYS A 149 -2.40 -62.86 66.44
CA LYS A 149 -1.35 -63.00 65.40
C LYS A 149 -1.90 -62.82 63.99
N GLN A 150 -3.10 -63.35 63.70
CA GLN A 150 -3.73 -63.19 62.40
C GLN A 150 -4.13 -61.73 62.12
N LYS A 151 -4.67 -61.01 63.12
CA LYS A 151 -4.95 -59.58 62.98
C LYS A 151 -3.69 -58.75 62.76
N GLU A 152 -2.59 -59.12 63.43
CA GLU A 152 -1.31 -58.43 63.27
C GLU A 152 -0.72 -58.63 61.87
N THR A 153 -0.77 -59.85 61.31
CA THR A 153 -0.33 -60.11 59.94
C THR A 153 -1.22 -59.43 58.90
N GLU A 154 -2.54 -59.42 59.10
CA GLU A 154 -3.48 -58.74 58.21
C GLU A 154 -3.27 -57.20 58.24
N ALA A 155 -3.04 -56.62 59.43
CA ALA A 155 -2.70 -55.21 59.57
C ALA A 155 -1.34 -54.87 58.97
N GLN A 156 -0.39 -55.80 58.96
CA GLN A 156 0.89 -55.62 58.29
C GLN A 156 0.73 -55.66 56.76
N ILE A 157 -0.01 -56.63 56.23
CA ILE A 157 -0.31 -56.73 54.80
C ILE A 157 -1.04 -55.47 54.30
N ARG A 158 -2.02 -54.97 55.08
CA ARG A 158 -2.75 -53.75 54.73
C ARG A 158 -1.84 -52.52 54.69
N ARG A 159 -0.97 -52.35 55.69
CA ARG A 159 0.04 -51.26 55.68
C ARG A 159 1.00 -51.37 54.50
N GLU A 160 1.53 -52.57 54.23
CA GLU A 160 2.41 -52.80 53.09
C GLU A 160 1.70 -52.55 51.75
N ALA A 161 0.42 -52.91 51.63
CA ALA A 161 -0.40 -52.63 50.45
C ALA A 161 -0.68 -51.13 50.25
N GLU A 162 -1.00 -50.40 51.32
CA GLU A 162 -1.20 -48.95 51.31
C GLU A 162 0.11 -48.22 50.94
N GLU A 163 1.24 -48.63 51.52
CA GLU A 163 2.56 -48.08 51.16
C GLU A 163 2.95 -48.38 49.70
N ALA A 164 2.67 -49.59 49.21
CA ALA A 164 2.94 -49.95 47.82
C ALA A 164 2.07 -49.14 46.84
N PHE A 165 0.82 -48.86 47.21
CA PHE A 165 -0.07 -48.01 46.44
C PHE A 165 0.42 -46.56 46.41
N HIS A 166 0.79 -45.99 47.56
CA HIS A 166 1.36 -44.64 47.62
C HIS A 166 2.65 -44.51 46.80
N ARG A 167 3.54 -45.51 46.86
CA ARG A 167 4.76 -45.54 46.03
C ARG A 167 4.42 -45.51 44.54
N ARG A 168 3.47 -46.34 44.08
CA ARG A 168 3.05 -46.33 42.67
C ARG A 168 2.39 -45.01 42.23
N MET A 169 1.61 -44.40 43.11
CA MET A 169 0.98 -43.10 42.83
C MET A 169 2.03 -41.99 42.70
N GLU A 170 3.04 -41.96 43.57
CA GLU A 170 4.16 -41.01 43.45
C GLU A 170 5.01 -41.27 42.21
N ASP A 171 5.33 -42.54 41.89
CA ASP A 171 6.06 -42.88 40.67
C ASP A 171 5.29 -42.42 39.41
N MET A 172 3.98 -42.61 39.39
CA MET A 172 3.12 -42.15 38.29
C MET A 172 3.05 -40.63 38.23
N ARG A 173 3.01 -39.92 39.37
CA ARG A 173 3.04 -38.46 39.42
C ARG A 173 4.35 -37.91 38.86
N LEU A 174 5.48 -38.46 39.30
CA LEU A 174 6.81 -38.09 38.80
C LEU A 174 6.95 -38.38 37.30
N ALA A 175 6.42 -39.51 36.82
CA ALA A 175 6.40 -39.83 35.39
C ALA A 175 5.53 -38.83 34.58
N GLN A 176 4.36 -38.44 35.11
CA GLN A 176 3.53 -37.40 34.48
C GLN A 176 4.22 -36.04 34.47
N GLU A 177 4.89 -35.65 35.55
CA GLU A 177 5.62 -34.38 35.64
C GLU A 177 6.79 -34.36 34.64
N SER A 178 7.60 -35.41 34.58
CA SER A 178 8.69 -35.55 33.60
C SER A 178 8.17 -35.49 32.16
N ALA A 179 7.08 -36.21 31.85
CA ALA A 179 6.50 -36.21 30.52
C ALA A 179 5.95 -34.82 30.14
N ARG A 180 5.34 -34.09 31.09
CA ARG A 180 4.87 -32.71 30.87
C ARG A 180 6.04 -31.77 30.61
N GLU A 181 7.12 -31.89 31.38
CA GLU A 181 8.31 -31.05 31.19
C GLU A 181 8.95 -31.28 29.82
N GLU A 182 9.05 -32.53 29.38
CA GLU A 182 9.56 -32.87 28.04
C GLU A 182 8.70 -32.28 26.92
N VAL A 183 7.38 -32.36 27.04
CA VAL A 183 6.45 -31.76 26.06
C VAL A 183 6.61 -30.24 26.02
N LEU A 184 6.77 -29.58 27.17
CA LEU A 184 6.98 -28.13 27.23
C LEU A 184 8.31 -27.73 26.59
N ARG A 185 9.39 -28.48 26.87
CA ARG A 185 10.71 -28.25 26.26
C ARG A 185 10.66 -28.39 24.74
N ALA A 186 10.03 -29.46 24.25
CA ALA A 186 9.84 -29.68 22.82
C ALA A 186 9.02 -28.56 22.15
N ARG A 187 7.97 -28.06 22.82
CA ARG A 187 7.18 -26.92 22.32
C ARG A 187 8.00 -25.64 22.23
N PHE A 188 8.79 -25.33 23.26
CA PHE A 188 9.63 -24.15 23.28
C PHE A 188 10.71 -24.19 22.19
N GLU A 189 11.36 -25.35 21.99
CA GLU A 189 12.33 -25.54 20.93
C GLU A 189 11.68 -25.43 19.54
N ALA A 190 10.50 -26.01 19.34
CA ALA A 190 9.75 -25.88 18.09
C ALA A 190 9.30 -24.44 17.81
N GLU A 191 8.87 -23.70 18.83
CA GLU A 191 8.51 -22.28 18.68
C GLU A 191 9.73 -21.44 18.31
N ARG A 192 10.86 -21.68 18.97
CA ARG A 192 12.12 -21.01 18.64
C ARG A 192 12.56 -21.31 17.21
N ALA A 193 12.54 -22.57 16.78
CA ALA A 193 12.88 -22.95 15.42
C ALA A 193 11.97 -22.28 14.39
N ASN A 194 10.65 -22.28 14.62
CA ASN A 194 9.69 -21.57 13.76
C ASN A 194 9.96 -20.05 13.71
N ARG A 195 10.36 -19.44 14.82
CA ARG A 195 10.69 -18.01 14.86
C ARG A 195 11.97 -17.72 14.07
N GLU A 196 12.98 -18.56 14.19
CA GLU A 196 14.22 -18.45 13.43
C GLU A 196 13.98 -18.66 11.92
N GLU A 197 13.15 -19.63 11.54
CA GLU A 197 12.74 -19.86 10.15
C GLU A 197 12.03 -18.64 9.55
N ARG A 198 11.02 -18.10 10.24
CA ARG A 198 10.32 -16.87 9.78
C ARG A 198 11.25 -15.67 9.67
N ALA A 199 12.23 -15.56 10.58
CA ALA A 199 13.22 -14.48 10.51
C ALA A 199 14.11 -14.64 9.27
N GLN A 200 14.54 -15.85 8.96
CA GLN A 200 15.33 -16.14 7.75
C GLN A 200 14.52 -15.89 6.47
N GLU A 201 13.25 -16.30 6.43
CA GLU A 201 12.36 -16.02 5.30
C GLU A 201 12.18 -14.52 5.10
N HIS A 202 11.93 -13.77 6.18
CA HIS A 202 11.78 -12.33 6.12
C HIS A 202 13.06 -11.65 5.63
N ASP A 203 14.23 -12.07 6.11
CA ASP A 203 15.52 -11.54 5.66
C ASP A 203 15.79 -11.86 4.18
N GLN A 204 15.40 -13.04 3.70
CA GLN A 204 15.48 -13.39 2.28
C GLN A 204 14.56 -12.50 1.43
N VAL A 205 13.31 -12.30 1.85
CA VAL A 205 12.37 -11.43 1.14
C VAL A 205 12.89 -9.98 1.08
N LEU A 206 13.48 -9.48 2.17
CA LEU A 206 14.10 -8.16 2.18
C LEU A 206 15.28 -8.06 1.21
N THR A 207 16.19 -9.04 1.21
CA THR A 207 17.34 -9.01 0.29
C THR A 207 16.92 -9.11 -1.17
N GLU A 208 15.95 -9.96 -1.51
CA GLU A 208 15.37 -10.03 -2.86
C GLU A 208 14.68 -8.72 -3.26
N ALA A 209 13.96 -8.07 -2.34
CA ALA A 209 13.32 -6.79 -2.59
C ALA A 209 14.34 -5.67 -2.83
N GLU A 210 15.45 -5.64 -2.07
CA GLU A 210 16.55 -4.69 -2.26
C GLU A 210 17.25 -4.89 -3.60
N GLU A 211 17.54 -6.14 -4.00
CA GLU A 211 18.16 -6.43 -5.29
C GLU A 211 17.26 -6.05 -6.46
N LYS A 212 15.95 -6.35 -6.35
CA LYS A 212 14.97 -5.94 -7.35
C LYS A 212 14.89 -4.42 -7.45
N ALA A 213 14.85 -3.70 -6.33
CA ALA A 213 14.85 -2.24 -6.32
C ALA A 213 16.12 -1.66 -6.96
N ARG A 214 17.28 -2.29 -6.74
CA ARG A 214 18.56 -1.90 -7.38
C ARG A 214 18.49 -2.06 -8.90
N LEU A 215 17.98 -3.20 -9.38
CA LEU A 215 17.83 -3.46 -10.82
C LEU A 215 16.84 -2.50 -11.48
N ASP A 216 15.72 -2.22 -10.84
CA ASP A 216 14.72 -1.27 -11.34
C ASP A 216 15.30 0.16 -11.42
N LEU A 217 16.07 0.57 -10.40
CA LEU A 217 16.74 1.87 -10.41
C LEU A 217 17.80 1.96 -11.51
N GLU A 218 18.61 0.92 -11.71
CA GLU A 218 19.60 0.86 -12.78
C GLU A 218 18.94 0.96 -14.16
N ALA A 219 17.84 0.22 -14.38
CA ALA A 219 17.06 0.28 -15.61
C ALA A 219 16.48 1.67 -15.86
N GLN A 220 15.94 2.33 -14.82
CA GLN A 220 15.42 3.69 -14.92
C GLN A 220 16.52 4.70 -15.28
N MET A 221 17.69 4.59 -14.65
CA MET A 221 18.83 5.46 -14.93
C MET A 221 19.35 5.27 -16.36
N LYS A 222 19.44 4.03 -16.84
CA LYS A 222 19.83 3.72 -18.22
C LYS A 222 18.82 4.28 -19.22
N ALA A 223 17.52 4.06 -18.99
CA ALA A 223 16.48 4.62 -19.83
C ALA A 223 16.50 6.16 -19.84
N ALA A 224 16.76 6.80 -18.69
CA ALA A 224 16.92 8.26 -18.62
C ALA A 224 18.14 8.75 -19.41
N GLN A 225 19.27 8.02 -19.34
CA GLN A 225 20.46 8.34 -20.12
C GLN A 225 20.22 8.21 -21.62
N GLU A 226 19.53 7.16 -22.07
CA GLU A 226 19.16 6.96 -23.48
C GLU A 226 18.23 8.07 -23.97
N ARG A 227 17.23 8.47 -23.18
CA ARG A 227 16.37 9.62 -23.51
C ARG A 227 17.16 10.92 -23.64
N ARG A 228 18.13 11.15 -22.75
CA ARG A 228 19.02 12.33 -22.85
C ARG A 228 19.85 12.29 -24.13
N LYS A 229 20.47 11.14 -24.45
CA LYS A 229 21.26 10.97 -25.67
C LYS A 229 20.41 11.20 -26.93
N ALA A 230 19.24 10.57 -27.02
CA ALA A 230 18.31 10.78 -28.13
C ALA A 230 17.86 12.25 -28.23
N GLY A 231 17.63 12.92 -27.09
CA GLY A 231 17.32 14.34 -27.06
C GLY A 231 18.45 15.23 -27.60
N TYR A 232 19.71 14.93 -27.27
CA TYR A 232 20.87 15.63 -27.83
C TYR A 232 21.03 15.37 -29.33
N GLU A 233 20.84 14.13 -29.79
CA GLU A 233 20.91 13.77 -31.21
C GLU A 233 19.83 14.51 -32.01
N ALA A 234 18.58 14.50 -31.55
CA ALA A 234 17.49 15.24 -32.19
C ALA A 234 17.75 16.76 -32.24
N LEU A 235 18.35 17.33 -31.19
CA LEU A 235 18.71 18.76 -31.19
C LEU A 235 19.80 19.05 -32.22
N ASN A 236 20.82 18.20 -32.33
CA ASN A 236 21.88 18.35 -33.33
C ASN A 236 21.33 18.21 -34.76
N GLU A 237 20.41 17.29 -35.01
CA GLU A 237 19.75 17.14 -36.31
C GLU A 237 18.93 18.39 -36.68
N LEU A 238 18.25 19.00 -35.70
CA LEU A 238 17.52 20.25 -35.90
C LEU A 238 18.47 21.41 -36.21
N ASP A 239 19.58 21.53 -35.47
CA ASP A 239 20.60 22.55 -35.72
C ASP A 239 21.20 22.40 -37.13
N ASP A 240 21.53 21.17 -37.53
CA ASP A 240 22.01 20.87 -38.88
C ASP A 240 20.98 21.21 -39.97
N ALA A 241 19.71 20.89 -39.75
CA ALA A 241 18.64 21.20 -40.69
C ALA A 241 18.47 22.72 -40.84
N THR A 242 18.42 23.45 -39.73
CA THR A 242 18.30 24.91 -39.73
C THR A 242 19.51 25.59 -40.38
N ARG A 243 20.72 25.09 -40.14
CA ARG A 243 21.93 25.57 -40.82
C ARG A 243 21.84 25.39 -42.34
N ARG A 244 21.40 24.22 -42.83
CA ARG A 244 21.23 23.96 -44.27
C ARG A 244 20.19 24.89 -44.90
N GLU A 245 19.08 25.14 -44.19
CA GLU A 245 18.04 26.05 -44.67
C GLU A 245 18.55 27.50 -44.75
N LEU A 246 19.28 27.96 -43.73
CA LEU A 246 19.91 29.29 -43.74
C LEU A 246 20.92 29.43 -44.88
N GLU A 247 21.76 28.42 -45.11
CA GLU A 247 22.72 28.41 -46.23
C GLU A 247 22.01 28.46 -47.59
N ALA A 248 20.94 27.68 -47.77
CA ALA A 248 20.13 27.69 -48.99
C ALA A 248 19.48 29.05 -49.23
N ASN A 249 18.90 29.65 -48.19
CA ASN A 249 18.30 30.98 -48.26
C ASN A 249 19.33 32.07 -48.59
N LEU A 250 20.52 32.01 -47.98
CA LEU A 250 21.61 32.93 -48.30
C LEU A 250 22.08 32.78 -49.75
N LYS A 251 22.16 31.55 -50.26
CA LYS A 251 22.51 31.30 -51.67
C LYS A 251 21.43 31.85 -52.61
N ALA A 252 20.16 31.54 -52.35
CA ALA A 252 19.04 32.04 -53.14
C ALA A 252 18.99 33.57 -53.16
N ALA A 253 19.22 34.23 -52.02
CA ALA A 253 19.26 35.69 -51.93
C ALA A 253 20.43 36.29 -52.72
N LYS A 254 21.61 35.63 -52.73
CA LYS A 254 22.75 36.05 -53.56
C LYS A 254 22.42 35.92 -55.05
N ASP A 255 21.84 34.79 -55.45
CA ASP A 255 21.46 34.54 -56.84
C ASP A 255 20.38 35.54 -57.32
N GLN A 256 19.39 35.84 -56.48
CA GLN A 256 18.39 36.88 -56.74
C GLN A 256 19.02 38.27 -56.89
N ARG A 257 19.96 38.66 -56.01
CA ARG A 257 20.67 39.94 -56.13
C ARG A 257 21.47 40.02 -57.42
N LYS A 258 22.14 38.92 -57.81
CA LYS A 258 22.90 38.85 -59.05
C LYS A 258 21.99 38.99 -60.27
N ALA A 259 20.89 38.23 -60.32
CA ALA A 259 19.90 38.30 -61.39
C ALA A 259 19.27 39.69 -61.49
N ALA A 260 18.94 40.32 -60.37
CA ALA A 260 18.42 41.70 -60.35
C ALA A 260 19.45 42.72 -60.86
N ALA A 261 20.73 42.55 -60.52
CA ALA A 261 21.81 43.40 -61.03
C ALA A 261 22.00 43.24 -62.54
N GLU A 262 21.98 42.00 -63.06
CA GLU A 262 22.05 41.70 -64.49
C GLU A 262 20.85 42.28 -65.25
N ALA A 263 19.63 42.10 -64.73
CA ALA A 263 18.42 42.68 -65.31
C ALA A 263 18.47 44.21 -65.34
N ARG A 264 18.98 44.85 -64.28
CA ARG A 264 19.19 46.30 -64.23
C ARG A 264 20.21 46.76 -65.27
N ALA A 265 21.33 46.04 -65.42
CA ALA A 265 22.36 46.37 -66.40
C ALA A 265 21.83 46.23 -67.84
N GLU A 266 21.03 45.20 -68.11
CA GLU A 266 20.38 45.02 -69.41
C GLU A 266 19.36 46.13 -69.71
N ALA A 267 18.52 46.49 -68.73
CA ALA A 267 17.58 47.60 -68.86
C ALA A 267 18.29 48.93 -69.13
N GLU A 268 19.42 49.18 -68.46
CA GLU A 268 20.23 50.37 -68.70
C GLU A 268 20.85 50.37 -70.11
N ARG A 269 21.37 49.22 -70.58
CA ARG A 269 21.88 49.09 -71.96
C ARG A 269 20.78 49.41 -72.97
N LYS A 270 19.60 48.83 -72.81
CA LYS A 270 18.46 49.09 -73.70
C LYS A 270 18.04 50.55 -73.66
N ALA A 271 17.95 51.17 -72.49
CA ALA A 271 17.64 52.59 -72.35
C ALA A 271 18.68 53.49 -73.04
N ARG A 272 19.97 53.12 -72.99
CA ARG A 272 21.04 53.83 -73.73
C ARG A 272 20.88 53.69 -75.24
N GLU A 273 20.53 52.50 -75.73
CA GLU A 273 20.27 52.24 -77.15
C GLU A 273 19.05 53.04 -77.65
N ASP A 274 17.96 53.02 -76.90
CA ASP A 274 16.73 53.77 -77.19
C ASP A 274 17.03 55.29 -77.23
N TYR A 275 17.73 55.82 -76.21
CA TYR A 275 18.17 57.22 -76.19
C TYR A 275 19.05 57.59 -77.39
N HIS A 276 20.00 56.72 -77.75
CA HIS A 276 20.87 56.95 -78.90
C HIS A 276 20.08 56.95 -80.22
N TYR A 277 19.10 56.06 -80.36
CA TYR A 277 18.19 56.02 -81.51
C TYR A 277 17.35 57.29 -81.61
N GLU A 278 16.71 57.72 -80.52
CA GLU A 278 15.94 58.97 -80.47
C GLU A 278 16.78 60.20 -80.80
N ARG A 279 18.02 60.25 -80.28
CA ARG A 279 18.97 61.34 -80.58
C ARG A 279 19.29 61.39 -82.07
N LYS A 280 19.64 60.24 -82.69
CA LYS A 280 19.90 60.17 -84.13
C LYS A 280 18.68 60.57 -84.95
N PHE A 281 17.50 60.08 -84.56
CA PHE A 281 16.25 60.42 -85.24
C PHE A 281 15.99 61.93 -85.19
N ARG A 282 16.23 62.58 -84.04
CA ARG A 282 16.12 64.03 -83.87
C ARG A 282 17.14 64.78 -84.73
N GLU A 283 18.41 64.36 -84.74
CA GLU A 283 19.46 64.96 -85.58
C GLU A 283 19.13 64.86 -87.08
N ASP A 284 18.63 63.71 -87.53
CA ASP A 284 18.21 63.48 -88.92
C ASP A 284 16.95 64.30 -89.28
N TYR A 285 16.01 64.46 -88.35
CA TYR A 285 14.86 65.35 -88.51
C TYR A 285 15.31 66.81 -88.64
N ASP A 286 16.14 67.30 -87.71
CA ASP A 286 16.66 68.67 -87.73
C ASP A 286 17.49 68.94 -88.99
N ARG A 287 18.28 67.95 -89.46
CA ARG A 287 19.00 68.03 -90.74
C ARG A 287 18.05 68.21 -91.92
N ARG A 288 16.99 67.40 -92.02
CA ARG A 288 15.98 67.52 -93.10
C ARG A 288 15.28 68.88 -93.06
N VAL A 289 14.91 69.37 -91.88
CA VAL A 289 14.28 70.69 -91.72
C VAL A 289 15.23 71.81 -92.16
N ARG A 290 16.53 71.74 -91.79
CA ARG A 290 17.54 72.70 -92.26
C ARG A 290 17.70 72.66 -93.78
N GLU A 291 17.83 71.48 -94.37
CA GLU A 291 17.95 71.30 -95.82
C GLU A 291 16.71 71.84 -96.56
N GLU A 292 15.51 71.61 -96.04
CA GLU A 292 14.26 72.13 -96.61
C GLU A 292 14.19 73.66 -96.51
N TYR A 293 14.59 74.22 -95.37
CA TYR A 293 14.69 75.67 -95.18
C TYR A 293 15.70 76.31 -96.15
N GLU A 294 16.87 75.71 -96.33
CA GLU A 294 17.86 76.15 -97.31
C GLU A 294 17.39 76.00 -98.76
N ARG A 295 16.63 74.94 -99.09
CA ARG A 295 16.01 74.76 -100.41
C ARG A 295 15.00 75.88 -100.69
N ARG A 296 14.19 76.24 -99.68
CA ARG A 296 13.24 77.36 -99.78
C ARG A 296 13.96 78.71 -99.97
N LEU A 297 15.12 78.91 -99.32
CA LEU A 297 15.96 80.11 -99.52
C LEU A 297 16.63 80.17 -100.90
N ARG A 298 17.00 79.03 -101.48
CA ARG A 298 17.56 78.95 -102.84
C ARG A 298 16.53 79.18 -103.96
N GLY A 299 15.25 79.32 -103.63
CA GLY A 299 14.19 79.59 -104.62
C GLY A 299 13.82 78.40 -105.50
N GLU A 300 14.25 77.19 -105.14
CA GLU A 300 13.93 75.95 -105.83
C GLU A 300 12.51 75.48 -105.44
N TYR A 301 11.49 76.10 -106.03
CA TYR A 301 10.13 75.56 -105.98
C TYR A 301 9.96 74.54 -107.10
N ASP A 302 9.72 73.28 -106.73
CA ASP A 302 9.32 72.25 -107.67
C ASP A 302 7.86 72.53 -108.08
N THR A 303 7.70 72.98 -109.32
CA THR A 303 6.41 73.30 -109.94
C THR A 303 5.73 72.00 -110.37
N LYS A 304 5.07 71.32 -109.42
CA LYS A 304 4.11 70.25 -109.76
C LYS A 304 2.73 70.53 -109.17
N ALA A 305 1.97 71.29 -109.95
CA ALA A 305 0.52 71.26 -109.98
C ALA A 305 0.07 71.09 -111.45
N LYS A 306 -0.11 69.83 -111.86
CA LYS A 306 -1.15 69.33 -112.77
C LYS A 306 -1.17 67.81 -112.72
#